data_AF-A0A931S170-F1
#
_entry.id   AF-A0A931S170-F1
#
_cell.length_a   1.000
_cell.length_b   1.000
_cell.length_c   1.000
_cell.angle_alpha   90.00
_cell.angle_beta   90.00
_cell.angle_gamma   90.00
#
_symmetry.space_group_name_H-M   'P 1'
#
loop_
_entity.id
_entity.type
_entity.pdbx_description
1 polymer ?
#
loop_
_entity_poly.entity_id
_entity_poly.type
_entity_poly.pdbx_seq_one_letter_code
_entity_poly.pdbx_strand_id
1 'polypeptide(L)'
;MKPLITLSSDFEKQSYGCGAMEGVIYEVNPDAHLIHHMHGIEGFNLFQAARTMETLVTMPVGFHVCVVDPGVGTKRRGIAIQTVRGDYLIGPDNGILRPGAEALGGIVKAHELQNPKYQRQPVSPIFHGRDVFAMAAGYLSKGVSLEEFGPSIPVTDLIPSPYLNAEILGSSIPAIVIHKNALGNIFFNILQKTWDEFGVPLRGSVTLSKGTKTIRLTHVRTFGEVSKNHFCIMKDDYTRIEAAVTEGNFLKKFPVKLGEKVIFKKS
;
A
#
# COMPACT_ATOMS: atom_id res chain seq x y z
N MET A 1 15.41 11.62 -18.28
CA MET A 1 14.57 10.39 -18.25
C MET A 1 13.11 10.84 -18.38
N LYS A 2 12.25 10.11 -19.10
CA LYS A 2 10.82 10.45 -19.17
C LYS A 2 10.20 10.40 -17.76
N PRO A 3 9.29 11.31 -17.40
CA PRO A 3 8.67 11.27 -16.08
C PRO A 3 7.85 9.99 -15.94
N LEU A 4 8.03 9.29 -14.82
CA LEU A 4 7.34 8.04 -14.53
C LEU A 4 6.07 8.31 -13.73
N ILE A 5 4.94 7.79 -14.20
CA ILE A 5 3.67 7.80 -13.48
C ILE A 5 3.24 6.35 -13.25
N THR A 6 2.88 6.01 -12.02
CA THR A 6 2.35 4.66 -11.71
C THR A 6 0.88 4.72 -11.33
N LEU A 7 0.10 3.73 -11.74
CA LEU A 7 -1.32 3.61 -11.40
C LEU A 7 -1.58 2.41 -10.50
N SER A 8 -2.29 2.64 -9.41
CA SER A 8 -2.84 1.61 -8.53
C SER A 8 -4.34 1.83 -8.28
N SER A 9 -5.16 0.78 -8.26
CA SER A 9 -6.57 0.90 -7.90
C SER A 9 -7.24 -0.43 -7.49
N ASP A 10 -8.43 -0.32 -6.91
CA ASP A 10 -9.35 -1.44 -6.70
C ASP A 10 -10.24 -1.71 -7.93
N PHE A 11 -9.96 -1.07 -9.07
CA PHE A 11 -10.61 -1.41 -10.32
C PHE A 11 -10.14 -2.77 -10.84
N GLU A 12 -10.98 -3.46 -11.59
CA GLU A 12 -10.57 -4.66 -12.30
C GLU A 12 -9.43 -4.37 -13.29
N LYS A 13 -8.59 -5.38 -13.55
CA LYS A 13 -7.40 -5.27 -14.41
C LYS A 13 -7.71 -4.80 -15.84
N GLN A 14 -8.91 -5.11 -16.34
CA GLN A 14 -9.43 -4.60 -17.60
C GLN A 14 -10.70 -3.79 -17.34
N SER A 15 -10.53 -2.61 -16.75
CA SER A 15 -11.63 -1.67 -16.53
C SER A 15 -11.49 -0.46 -17.44
N TYR A 16 -12.63 0.06 -17.91
CA TYR A 16 -12.68 1.38 -18.59
C TYR A 16 -12.09 2.49 -17.71
N GLY A 17 -12.12 2.32 -16.38
CA GLY A 17 -11.56 3.28 -15.45
C GLY A 17 -10.05 3.44 -15.58
N CYS A 18 -9.29 2.35 -15.74
CA CYS A 18 -7.85 2.41 -15.95
C CYS A 18 -7.51 3.17 -17.25
N GLY A 19 -8.10 2.76 -18.38
CA GLY A 19 -7.85 3.42 -19.66
C GLY A 19 -8.27 4.89 -19.69
N ALA A 20 -9.33 5.26 -18.97
CA ALA A 20 -9.74 6.66 -18.84
C ALA A 20 -8.73 7.50 -18.05
N MET A 21 -8.11 6.96 -16.99
CA MET A 21 -7.04 7.63 -16.26
C MET A 21 -5.78 7.80 -17.13
N GLU A 22 -5.40 6.77 -17.88
CA GLU A 22 -4.27 6.85 -18.82
C GLU A 22 -4.52 7.91 -19.90
N GLY A 23 -5.71 7.93 -20.49
CA GLY A 23 -6.08 8.87 -21.54
C GLY A 23 -5.94 10.33 -21.11
N VAL A 24 -6.44 10.67 -19.92
CA VAL A 24 -6.33 12.05 -19.41
C VAL A 24 -4.92 12.42 -18.98
N ILE A 25 -4.12 11.45 -18.52
CA ILE A 25 -2.70 11.68 -18.26
C ILE A 25 -1.98 12.03 -19.57
N TYR A 26 -2.22 11.28 -20.65
CA TYR A 26 -1.60 11.54 -21.94
C TYR A 26 -2.11 12.84 -22.60
N GLU A 27 -3.35 13.25 -22.33
CA GLU A 27 -3.86 14.57 -22.74
C GLU A 27 -3.02 15.70 -22.12
N VAL A 28 -2.63 15.56 -20.86
CA VAL A 28 -1.81 16.55 -20.16
C VAL A 28 -0.33 16.44 -20.54
N ASN A 29 0.24 15.24 -20.44
CA ASN A 29 1.65 14.93 -20.70
C ASN A 29 1.81 13.70 -21.61
N PRO A 30 1.94 13.87 -22.94
CA PRO A 30 2.12 12.76 -23.87
C PRO A 30 3.46 12.02 -23.71
N ASP A 31 4.45 12.64 -23.04
CA ASP A 31 5.77 12.06 -22.83
C ASP A 31 5.90 11.24 -21.53
N ALA A 32 4.85 11.19 -20.71
CA ALA A 32 4.85 10.39 -19.49
C ALA A 32 4.98 8.89 -19.79
N HIS A 33 5.77 8.19 -18.98
CA HIS A 33 5.83 6.73 -19.01
C HIS A 33 4.90 6.17 -17.94
N LEU A 34 3.93 5.35 -18.33
CA LEU A 34 2.96 4.75 -17.40
C LEU A 34 3.35 3.32 -17.02
N ILE A 35 3.30 3.03 -15.72
CA ILE A 35 3.39 1.67 -15.17
C ILE A 35 2.12 1.37 -14.37
N HIS A 36 1.40 0.32 -14.75
CA HIS A 36 0.33 -0.24 -13.92
C HIS A 36 0.95 -0.99 -12.75
N HIS A 37 1.06 -0.33 -11.61
CA HIS A 37 1.69 -0.90 -10.41
C HIS A 37 0.82 -2.00 -9.80
N MET A 38 -0.48 -1.75 -9.64
CA MET A 38 -1.40 -2.76 -9.10
C MET A 38 -2.86 -2.43 -9.41
N HIS A 39 -3.57 -3.34 -10.08
CA HIS A 39 -5.02 -3.28 -10.23
C HIS A 39 -5.66 -4.57 -9.70
N GLY A 40 -6.93 -4.47 -9.33
CA GLY A 40 -7.66 -5.55 -8.67
C GLY A 40 -7.32 -5.67 -7.19
N ILE A 41 -7.00 -4.55 -6.52
CA ILE A 41 -7.07 -4.48 -5.06
C ILE A 41 -8.52 -4.85 -4.67
N GLU A 42 -8.70 -5.59 -3.58
CA GLU A 42 -10.04 -5.94 -3.07
C GLU A 42 -10.83 -4.65 -2.85
N GLY A 43 -12.06 -4.61 -3.36
CA GLY A 43 -12.89 -3.40 -3.36
C GLY A 43 -12.93 -2.72 -2.00
N PHE A 44 -12.61 -1.42 -1.97
CA PHE A 44 -12.60 -0.58 -0.77
C PHE A 44 -11.57 -0.98 0.30
N ASN A 45 -10.65 -1.90 0.01
CA ASN A 45 -9.75 -2.46 1.02
C ASN A 45 -8.54 -1.54 1.30
N LEU A 46 -8.70 -0.68 2.29
CA LEU A 46 -7.66 0.30 2.67
C LEU A 46 -6.37 -0.37 3.18
N PHE A 47 -6.44 -1.54 3.82
CA PHE A 47 -5.24 -2.27 4.29
C PHE A 47 -4.39 -2.74 3.11
N GLN A 48 -5.04 -3.35 2.11
CA GLN A 48 -4.36 -3.84 0.92
C GLN A 48 -3.83 -2.67 0.06
N ALA A 49 -4.60 -1.58 -0.06
CA ALA A 49 -4.16 -0.37 -0.75
C ALA A 49 -2.93 0.25 -0.08
N ALA A 50 -2.98 0.43 1.24
CA ALA A 50 -1.87 0.91 2.04
C ALA A 50 -0.62 0.02 1.89
N ARG A 51 -0.77 -1.32 1.95
CA ARG A 51 0.34 -2.26 1.72
C ARG A 51 0.91 -2.12 0.32
N THR A 52 0.05 -1.93 -0.69
CA THR A 52 0.48 -1.69 -2.07
C THR A 52 1.34 -0.43 -2.15
N MET A 53 0.99 0.65 -1.44
CA MET A 53 1.80 1.89 -1.48
C MET A 53 3.21 1.71 -0.89
N GLU A 54 3.41 0.79 0.05
CA GLU A 54 4.74 0.49 0.59
C GLU A 54 5.68 -0.15 -0.44
N THR A 55 5.16 -0.87 -1.44
CA THR A 55 5.99 -1.56 -2.44
C THR A 55 6.63 -0.59 -3.45
N LEU A 56 6.25 0.69 -3.41
CA LEU A 56 6.85 1.77 -4.22
C LEU A 56 8.34 2.00 -3.94
N VAL A 57 8.88 1.46 -2.84
CA VAL A 57 10.34 1.43 -2.60
C VAL A 57 11.12 0.78 -3.75
N THR A 58 10.47 -0.12 -4.50
CA THR A 58 11.05 -0.80 -5.67
C THR A 58 10.87 -0.05 -6.99
N MET A 59 10.04 1.00 -7.00
CA MET A 59 9.79 1.82 -8.18
C MET A 59 10.81 2.97 -8.27
N PRO A 60 11.17 3.42 -9.48
CA PRO A 60 11.89 4.67 -9.67
C PRO A 60 11.13 5.86 -9.08
N VAL A 61 11.85 6.93 -8.76
CA VAL A 61 11.25 8.18 -8.29
C VAL A 61 10.25 8.70 -9.32
N GLY A 62 9.00 8.94 -8.89
CA GLY A 62 7.94 9.33 -9.81
C GLY A 62 6.66 9.84 -9.15
N PHE A 63 5.58 9.78 -9.91
CA PHE A 63 4.24 10.24 -9.51
C PHE A 63 3.32 9.02 -9.42
N HIS A 64 2.91 8.65 -8.21
CA HIS A 64 2.20 7.41 -7.94
C HIS A 64 0.75 7.70 -7.57
N VAL A 65 -0.17 7.37 -8.46
CA VAL A 65 -1.60 7.49 -8.24
C VAL A 65 -2.14 6.21 -7.62
N CYS A 66 -2.90 6.32 -6.53
CA CYS A 66 -3.63 5.22 -5.94
C CYS A 66 -5.10 5.58 -5.73
N VAL A 67 -5.99 4.82 -6.36
CA VAL A 67 -7.44 5.04 -6.34
C VAL A 67 -8.11 3.85 -5.68
N VAL A 68 -8.23 3.91 -4.36
CA VAL A 68 -9.09 3.05 -3.53
C VAL A 68 -9.86 3.97 -2.61
N ASP A 69 -11.08 4.31 -3.01
CA ASP A 69 -11.77 5.51 -2.53
C ASP A 69 -13.26 5.29 -2.25
N PRO A 70 -13.60 4.63 -1.12
CA PRO A 70 -15.00 4.47 -0.72
C PRO A 70 -15.70 5.81 -0.40
N GLY A 71 -14.95 6.89 -0.22
CA GLY A 71 -15.46 8.23 0.09
C GLY A 71 -15.53 9.16 -1.12
N VAL A 72 -15.42 8.65 -2.36
CA VAL A 72 -15.46 9.48 -3.57
C VAL A 72 -16.70 10.38 -3.61
N GLY A 73 -16.52 11.63 -4.05
CA GLY A 73 -17.61 12.61 -4.14
C GLY A 73 -18.13 13.16 -2.80
N THR A 74 -17.54 12.77 -1.67
CA THR A 74 -17.90 13.29 -0.34
C THR A 74 -16.98 14.41 0.12
N LYS A 75 -17.00 14.74 1.42
CA LYS A 75 -16.13 15.74 2.05
C LYS A 75 -14.65 15.32 2.16
N ARG A 76 -14.31 14.06 1.86
CA ARG A 76 -12.89 13.60 1.93
C ARG A 76 -12.05 14.36 0.90
N ARG A 77 -10.85 14.76 1.30
CA ARG A 77 -9.93 15.52 0.45
C ARG A 77 -9.29 14.64 -0.62
N GLY A 78 -9.04 15.22 -1.79
CA GLY A 78 -8.06 14.70 -2.73
C GLY A 78 -6.72 15.33 -2.43
N ILE A 79 -5.64 14.55 -2.32
CA ILE A 79 -4.34 15.05 -1.88
C ILE A 79 -3.20 14.56 -2.75
N ALA A 80 -2.12 15.34 -2.73
CA ALA A 80 -0.80 14.90 -3.18
C ALA A 80 0.22 15.16 -2.09
N ILE A 81 1.08 14.18 -1.85
CA ILE A 81 2.15 14.17 -0.83
C ILE A 81 3.48 14.10 -1.56
N GLN A 82 4.40 15.01 -1.25
CA GLN A 82 5.80 14.88 -1.66
C GLN A 82 6.59 14.15 -0.57
N THR A 83 7.32 13.11 -0.95
CA THR A 83 8.17 12.32 -0.04
C THR A 83 9.60 12.86 0.02
N VAL A 84 10.36 12.45 1.04
CA VAL A 84 11.78 12.81 1.18
C VAL A 84 12.62 12.24 0.04
N ARG A 85 12.30 11.03 -0.46
CA ARG A 85 12.96 10.44 -1.63
C ARG A 85 12.71 11.24 -2.93
N GLY A 86 11.70 12.10 -2.95
CA GLY A 86 11.35 12.97 -4.08
C GLY A 86 10.15 12.49 -4.89
N ASP A 87 9.42 11.48 -4.42
CA ASP A 87 8.21 10.97 -5.06
C ASP A 87 7.00 11.84 -4.75
N TYR A 88 5.97 11.73 -5.59
CA TYR A 88 4.65 12.29 -5.35
C TYR A 88 3.61 11.18 -5.23
N LEU A 89 2.96 11.07 -4.08
CA LEU A 89 1.88 10.11 -3.84
C LEU A 89 0.55 10.84 -3.95
N ILE A 90 -0.34 10.37 -4.83
CA ILE A 90 -1.53 11.10 -5.27
C ILE A 90 -2.77 10.21 -5.08
N GLY A 91 -3.81 10.72 -4.44
CA GLY A 91 -5.02 9.94 -4.19
C GLY A 91 -5.95 10.53 -3.13
N PRO A 92 -6.90 9.73 -2.61
CA PRO A 92 -7.79 10.17 -1.53
C PRO A 92 -7.06 10.30 -0.20
N ASP A 93 -7.44 11.29 0.59
CA ASP A 93 -7.01 11.43 1.99
C ASP A 93 -7.84 10.50 2.89
N ASN A 94 -7.52 9.21 2.82
CA ASN A 94 -8.12 8.14 3.64
C ASN A 94 -7.06 7.25 4.30
N GLY A 95 -5.83 7.77 4.40
CA GLY A 95 -4.69 7.12 5.04
C GLY A 95 -3.88 6.20 4.14
N ILE A 96 -4.36 5.76 2.97
CA ILE A 96 -3.68 4.73 2.16
C ILE A 96 -2.31 5.16 1.64
N LEU A 97 -2.08 6.47 1.46
CA LEU A 97 -0.80 7.01 0.99
C LEU A 97 0.26 7.06 2.10
N ARG A 98 -0.15 6.99 3.39
CA ARG A 98 0.75 7.20 4.54
C ARG A 98 1.85 6.14 4.59
N PRO A 99 1.56 4.82 4.49
CA PRO A 99 2.63 3.83 4.58
C PRO A 99 3.63 3.90 3.42
N GLY A 100 3.16 4.24 2.22
CA GLY A 100 4.04 4.55 1.10
C GLY A 100 4.95 5.73 1.41
N ALA A 101 4.40 6.84 1.93
CA ALA A 101 5.20 8.01 2.25
C ALA A 101 6.30 7.71 3.28
N GLU A 102 5.97 6.96 4.34
CA GLU A 102 6.93 6.54 5.36
C GLU A 102 8.01 5.61 4.78
N ALA A 103 7.62 4.62 3.96
CA ALA A 103 8.56 3.72 3.30
C ALA A 103 9.53 4.46 2.35
N LEU A 104 9.09 5.61 1.82
CA LEU A 104 9.85 6.48 0.92
C LEU A 104 10.60 7.61 1.68
N GLY A 105 10.84 7.43 2.98
CA GLY A 105 11.68 8.32 3.79
C GLY A 105 10.92 9.44 4.52
N GLY A 106 9.59 9.44 4.47
CA GLY A 106 8.73 10.40 5.17
C GLY A 106 8.17 11.49 4.25
N ILE A 107 7.37 12.39 4.85
CA ILE A 107 6.63 13.44 4.15
C ILE A 107 7.38 14.78 4.23
N VAL A 108 7.59 15.42 3.09
CA VAL A 108 8.12 16.79 2.99
C VAL A 108 6.98 17.81 3.09
N LYS A 109 5.93 17.63 2.28
CA LYS A 109 4.74 18.48 2.26
C LYS A 109 3.56 17.75 1.64
N ALA A 110 2.35 18.23 1.93
CA ALA A 110 1.12 17.71 1.35
C ALA A 110 0.19 18.87 0.99
N HIS A 111 -0.54 18.74 -0.12
CA HIS A 111 -1.47 19.76 -0.60
C HIS A 111 -2.81 19.13 -1.01
N GLU A 112 -3.88 19.89 -0.83
CA GLU A 112 -5.20 19.54 -1.38
C GLU A 112 -5.22 19.77 -2.90
N LEU A 113 -5.91 18.89 -3.62
CA LEU A 113 -6.06 18.94 -5.07
C LEU A 113 -7.39 19.60 -5.45
N GLN A 114 -7.54 20.89 -5.14
CA GLN A 114 -8.81 21.61 -5.29
C GLN A 114 -8.83 22.67 -6.41
N ASN A 115 -7.68 23.02 -6.99
CA ASN A 115 -7.61 24.03 -8.03
C ASN A 115 -8.26 23.53 -9.34
N PRO A 116 -9.37 24.16 -9.82
CA PRO A 116 -10.07 23.72 -11.02
C PRO A 116 -9.22 23.75 -12.30
N LYS A 117 -8.16 24.58 -12.34
CA LYS A 117 -7.21 24.67 -13.47
C LYS A 117 -6.51 23.32 -13.75
N TYR A 118 -6.30 22.53 -12.71
CA TYR A 118 -5.60 21.24 -12.79
C TYR A 118 -6.52 20.04 -12.65
N GLN A 119 -7.82 20.25 -12.86
CA GLN A 119 -8.84 19.22 -12.85
C GLN A 119 -9.52 19.15 -14.22
N ARG A 120 -10.04 17.97 -14.56
CA ARG A 120 -10.87 17.79 -15.74
C ARG A 120 -12.29 18.26 -15.43
N GLN A 121 -12.81 19.17 -16.24
CA GLN A 121 -14.15 19.74 -16.05
C GLN A 121 -15.18 19.14 -17.01
N PRO A 122 -16.43 18.93 -16.58
CA PRO A 122 -16.87 18.96 -15.18
C PRO A 122 -16.28 17.78 -14.39
N VAL A 123 -15.97 18.00 -13.11
CA VAL A 123 -15.48 16.94 -12.22
C VAL A 123 -16.61 15.96 -11.91
N SER A 124 -16.42 14.68 -12.25
CA SER A 124 -17.37 13.63 -11.92
C SER A 124 -17.41 13.38 -10.41
N PRO A 125 -18.59 13.35 -9.77
CA PRO A 125 -18.71 13.06 -8.34
C PRO A 125 -18.34 11.61 -7.99
N ILE A 126 -18.29 10.72 -8.99
CA ILE A 126 -18.01 9.29 -8.78
C ILE A 126 -16.65 8.85 -9.36
N PHE A 127 -15.89 9.77 -9.97
CA PHE A 127 -14.64 9.39 -10.63
C PHE A 127 -13.52 10.42 -10.49
N HIS A 128 -13.19 10.77 -9.25
CA HIS A 128 -12.04 11.63 -8.94
C HIS A 128 -10.69 11.02 -9.38
N GLY A 129 -10.61 9.69 -9.50
CA GLY A 129 -9.44 9.01 -10.09
C GLY A 129 -9.05 9.59 -11.45
N ARG A 130 -10.03 9.75 -12.36
CA ARG A 130 -9.82 10.38 -13.67
C ARG A 130 -9.72 11.89 -13.56
N ASP A 131 -10.73 12.52 -12.96
CA ASP A 131 -10.90 13.98 -13.12
C ASP A 131 -9.99 14.82 -12.20
N VAL A 132 -9.41 14.22 -11.15
CA VAL A 132 -8.58 14.92 -10.17
C VAL A 132 -7.20 14.27 -10.06
N PHE A 133 -7.11 12.97 -9.73
CA PHE A 133 -5.85 12.33 -9.36
C PHE A 133 -4.94 12.08 -10.57
N ALA A 134 -5.50 11.54 -11.66
CA ALA A 134 -4.77 11.34 -12.91
C ALA A 134 -4.34 12.67 -13.55
N MET A 135 -5.22 13.68 -13.53
CA MET A 135 -4.89 15.04 -13.96
C MET A 135 -3.73 15.63 -13.15
N ALA A 136 -3.77 15.48 -11.82
CA ALA A 136 -2.70 15.96 -10.96
C ALA A 136 -1.34 15.31 -11.26
N ALA A 137 -1.32 13.99 -11.46
CA ALA A 137 -0.10 13.29 -11.87
C ALA A 137 0.44 13.80 -13.22
N GLY A 138 -0.44 14.01 -14.20
CA GLY A 138 -0.09 14.58 -15.50
C GLY A 138 0.57 15.96 -15.37
N TYR A 139 -0.03 16.88 -14.62
CA TYR A 139 0.50 18.24 -14.47
C TYR A 139 1.78 18.30 -13.63
N LEU A 140 1.84 17.56 -12.50
CA LEU A 140 3.05 17.45 -11.68
C LEU A 140 4.22 16.89 -12.51
N SER A 141 3.95 15.92 -13.39
CA SER A 141 4.96 15.35 -14.28
C SER A 141 5.52 16.32 -15.34
N LYS A 142 4.86 17.47 -15.56
CA LYS A 142 5.33 18.57 -16.40
C LYS A 142 6.04 19.68 -15.63
N GLY A 143 6.22 19.50 -14.32
CA GLY A 143 6.88 20.47 -13.46
C GLY A 143 5.97 21.58 -12.91
N VAL A 144 4.65 21.41 -12.96
CA VAL A 144 3.73 22.29 -12.20
C VAL A 144 4.01 22.12 -10.72
N SER A 145 4.14 23.23 -9.97
CA SER A 145 4.46 23.15 -8.55
C SER A 145 3.29 22.58 -7.76
N LEU A 146 3.57 21.76 -6.74
CA LEU A 146 2.55 21.14 -5.89
C LEU A 146 1.63 22.18 -5.20
N GLU A 147 2.19 23.33 -4.86
CA GLU A 147 1.51 24.48 -4.26
C GLU A 147 0.38 25.04 -5.12
N GLU A 148 0.49 24.89 -6.45
CA GLU A 148 -0.51 25.44 -7.36
C GLU A 148 -1.82 24.64 -7.34
N PHE A 149 -1.81 23.41 -6.81
CA PHE A 149 -3.00 22.55 -6.77
C PHE A 149 -3.98 22.91 -5.66
N GLY A 150 -3.52 23.60 -4.61
CA GLY A 150 -4.36 23.97 -3.49
C GLY A 150 -3.58 24.22 -2.18
N PRO A 151 -4.30 24.45 -1.07
CA PRO A 151 -3.73 24.78 0.22
C PRO A 151 -2.84 23.65 0.73
N SER A 152 -1.80 24.06 1.46
CA SER A 152 -0.96 23.13 2.22
C SER A 152 -1.77 22.46 3.32
N ILE A 153 -1.50 21.19 3.56
CA ILE A 153 -2.08 20.39 4.64
C ILE A 153 -0.96 20.09 5.65
N PRO A 154 -1.10 20.49 6.92
CA PRO A 154 -0.20 20.04 7.97
C PRO A 154 -0.17 18.51 8.06
N VAL A 155 1.00 17.92 8.28
CA VAL A 155 1.15 16.45 8.37
C VAL A 155 0.29 15.86 9.49
N THR A 156 0.06 16.63 10.56
CA THR A 156 -0.82 16.28 11.69
C THR A 156 -2.29 16.14 11.30
N ASP A 157 -2.69 16.79 10.21
CA ASP A 157 -4.08 16.89 9.78
C ASP A 157 -4.41 15.84 8.72
N LEU A 158 -3.40 15.14 8.17
CA LEU A 158 -3.60 14.03 7.25
C LEU A 158 -4.26 12.86 7.97
N ILE A 159 -5.17 12.15 7.27
CA ILE A 159 -5.78 10.95 7.84
C ILE A 159 -4.68 9.93 8.16
N PRO A 160 -4.65 9.36 9.39
CA PRO A 160 -3.64 8.36 9.77
C PRO A 160 -3.69 7.11 8.89
N SER A 161 -2.58 6.37 8.88
CA SER A 161 -2.52 5.08 8.20
C SER A 161 -3.66 4.14 8.66
N PRO A 162 -4.25 3.31 7.78
CA PRO A 162 -5.23 2.29 8.14
C PRO A 162 -4.71 1.27 9.17
N TYR A 163 -3.38 1.16 9.32
CA TYR A 163 -2.73 0.35 10.34
C TYR A 163 -1.43 0.97 10.85
N LEU A 164 -1.10 0.66 12.10
CA LEU A 164 0.19 0.99 12.71
C LEU A 164 1.16 -0.18 12.57
N ASN A 165 2.46 0.09 12.71
CA ASN A 165 3.46 -0.98 12.83
C ASN A 165 3.25 -1.74 14.15
N ALA A 166 3.39 -3.07 14.11
CA ALA A 166 3.38 -3.88 15.31
C ALA A 166 4.65 -3.65 16.13
N GLU A 167 4.52 -3.75 17.45
CA GLU A 167 5.62 -3.58 18.40
C GLU A 167 5.80 -4.83 19.26
N ILE A 168 7.01 -5.02 19.78
CA ILE A 168 7.33 -6.11 20.71
C ILE A 168 6.75 -5.76 22.08
N LEU A 169 5.89 -6.62 22.60
CA LEU A 169 5.37 -6.56 23.97
C LEU A 169 5.85 -7.79 24.74
N GLY A 170 6.94 -7.61 25.50
CA GLY A 170 7.59 -8.69 26.25
C GLY A 170 8.08 -9.81 25.31
N SER A 171 7.52 -11.01 25.45
CA SER A 171 7.84 -12.18 24.61
C SER A 171 6.89 -12.39 23.43
N SER A 172 6.11 -11.35 23.08
CA SER A 172 5.09 -11.44 22.04
C SER A 172 5.06 -10.24 21.09
N ILE A 173 4.46 -10.44 19.92
CA ILE A 173 4.11 -9.37 18.97
C ILE A 173 2.62 -9.50 18.65
N PRO A 174 1.75 -8.63 19.20
CA PRO A 174 0.40 -8.46 18.68
C PRO A 174 0.47 -7.79 17.30
N ALA A 175 -0.14 -8.43 16.31
CA ALA A 175 -0.12 -7.98 14.93
C ALA A 175 -1.50 -8.10 14.30
N ILE A 176 -1.64 -7.57 13.10
CA ILE A 176 -2.81 -7.75 12.25
C ILE A 176 -2.40 -8.24 10.87
N VAL A 177 -3.30 -8.95 10.20
CA VAL A 177 -3.14 -9.34 8.79
C VAL A 177 -3.44 -8.14 7.90
N ILE A 178 -2.46 -7.66 7.13
CA ILE A 178 -2.58 -6.45 6.29
C ILE A 178 -2.68 -6.75 4.80
N HIS A 179 -2.27 -7.94 4.36
CA HIS A 179 -2.37 -8.36 2.97
C HIS A 179 -2.48 -9.87 2.85
N LYS A 180 -3.08 -10.31 1.74
CA LYS A 180 -3.11 -11.69 1.28
C LYS A 180 -2.83 -11.71 -0.22
N ASN A 181 -2.00 -12.64 -0.68
CA ASN A 181 -1.74 -12.81 -2.12
C ASN A 181 -2.59 -13.93 -2.72
N ALA A 182 -2.53 -14.09 -4.05
CA ALA A 182 -3.32 -15.09 -4.78
C ALA A 182 -2.94 -16.55 -4.44
N LEU A 183 -1.72 -16.79 -3.96
CA LEU A 183 -1.26 -18.11 -3.50
C LEU A 183 -1.86 -18.45 -2.11
N GLY A 184 -2.41 -17.45 -1.42
CA GLY A 184 -3.00 -17.56 -0.09
C GLY A 184 -1.99 -17.40 1.02
N ASN A 185 -0.84 -16.78 0.76
CA ASN A 185 0.08 -16.32 1.80
C ASN A 185 -0.48 -15.06 2.46
N ILE A 186 -0.04 -14.80 3.69
CA ILE A 186 -0.52 -13.69 4.50
C ILE A 186 0.62 -12.83 5.00
N PHE A 187 0.38 -11.53 5.08
CA PHE A 187 1.39 -10.55 5.47
C PHE A 187 0.89 -9.78 6.68
N PHE A 188 1.83 -9.43 7.56
CA PHE A 188 1.53 -8.78 8.83
C PHE A 188 2.11 -7.37 8.87
N ASN A 189 1.52 -6.50 9.69
CA ASN A 189 2.06 -5.17 10.00
C ASN A 189 3.35 -5.19 10.84
N ILE A 190 4.10 -6.29 10.84
CA ILE A 190 5.38 -6.44 11.52
C ILE A 190 6.47 -6.02 10.54
N LEU A 191 7.27 -5.02 10.90
CA LEU A 191 8.44 -4.66 10.11
C LEU A 191 9.53 -5.72 10.24
N GLN A 192 10.33 -5.92 9.20
CA GLN A 192 11.48 -6.82 9.26
C GLN A 192 12.45 -6.45 10.38
N LYS A 193 12.65 -5.15 10.63
CA LYS A 193 13.46 -4.66 11.77
C LYS A 193 12.90 -5.14 13.12
N THR A 194 11.59 -4.99 13.33
CA THR A 194 10.91 -5.47 14.55
C THR A 194 11.02 -6.99 14.68
N TRP A 195 10.94 -7.72 13.57
CA TRP A 195 11.13 -9.17 13.57
C TRP A 195 12.56 -9.60 13.94
N ASP A 196 13.56 -8.86 13.44
CA ASP A 196 14.96 -9.10 13.78
C ASP A 196 15.24 -8.83 15.26
N GLU A 197 14.70 -7.72 15.80
CA GLU A 197 14.75 -7.41 17.23
C GLU A 197 14.00 -8.45 18.07
N PHE A 198 12.90 -8.99 17.55
CA PHE A 198 12.21 -10.10 18.18
C PHE A 198 13.08 -11.34 18.21
N GLY A 199 14.00 -11.56 17.27
CA GLY A 199 15.09 -12.53 17.44
C GLY A 199 14.66 -13.99 17.35
N VAL A 200 13.81 -14.33 16.38
CA VAL A 200 13.53 -15.74 16.03
C VAL A 200 14.63 -16.21 15.07
N PRO A 201 15.48 -17.19 15.43
CA PRO A 201 16.58 -17.62 14.56
C PRO A 201 16.04 -18.33 13.31
N LEU A 202 16.82 -18.36 12.23
CA LEU A 202 16.53 -19.23 11.08
C LEU A 202 16.45 -20.68 11.55
N ARG A 203 15.47 -21.42 11.02
CA ARG A 203 15.08 -22.77 11.45
C ARG A 203 14.49 -22.85 12.86
N GLY A 204 14.45 -21.74 13.59
CA GLY A 204 13.67 -21.60 14.80
C GLY A 204 12.17 -21.58 14.50
N SER A 205 11.36 -21.51 15.56
CA SER A 205 9.92 -21.47 15.43
C SER A 205 9.29 -20.35 16.23
N VAL A 206 8.15 -19.91 15.75
CA VAL A 206 7.24 -19.00 16.45
C VAL A 206 5.86 -19.63 16.52
N THR A 207 5.15 -19.39 17.61
CA THR A 207 3.73 -19.74 17.71
C THR A 207 2.91 -18.55 17.24
N LEU A 208 2.02 -18.77 16.26
CA LEU A 208 1.00 -17.83 15.85
C LEU A 208 -0.34 -18.23 16.46
N SER A 209 -0.96 -17.30 17.17
CA SER A 209 -2.23 -17.50 17.84
C SER A 209 -3.31 -16.59 17.28
N LYS A 210 -4.50 -17.16 17.11
CA LYS A 210 -5.75 -16.45 16.85
C LYS A 210 -6.87 -17.00 17.72
N GLY A 211 -7.33 -16.20 18.69
CA GLY A 211 -8.28 -16.68 19.69
C GLY A 211 -7.72 -17.91 20.40
N THR A 212 -8.46 -19.02 20.37
CA THR A 212 -8.04 -20.31 20.93
C THR A 212 -7.22 -21.17 19.96
N LYS A 213 -7.15 -20.81 18.67
CA LYS A 213 -6.40 -21.56 17.65
C LYS A 213 -4.95 -21.14 17.64
N THR A 214 -4.04 -22.11 17.60
CA THR A 214 -2.60 -21.87 17.52
C THR A 214 -1.96 -22.75 16.46
N ILE A 215 -0.94 -22.23 15.79
CA ILE A 215 -0.08 -22.98 14.87
C ILE A 215 1.38 -22.62 15.12
N ARG A 216 2.28 -23.54 14.75
CA ARG A 216 3.73 -23.32 14.79
C ARG A 216 4.23 -22.99 13.38
N LEU A 217 4.96 -21.90 13.26
CA LEU A 217 5.58 -21.45 12.01
C LEU A 217 7.09 -21.64 12.13
N THR A 218 7.70 -22.25 11.12
CA THR A 218 9.17 -22.34 11.03
C THR A 218 9.71 -21.09 10.36
N HIS A 219 10.66 -20.40 10.98
CA HIS A 219 11.33 -19.25 10.37
C HIS A 219 12.32 -19.73 9.32
N VAL A 220 12.12 -19.30 8.08
CA VAL A 220 12.91 -19.70 6.90
C VAL A 220 13.32 -18.49 6.10
N ARG A 221 14.30 -18.66 5.20
CA ARG A 221 14.64 -17.65 4.20
C ARG A 221 13.76 -17.72 2.95
N THR A 222 13.27 -18.91 2.62
CA THR A 222 12.46 -19.16 1.41
C THR A 222 11.60 -20.41 1.59
N PHE A 223 10.58 -20.56 0.74
CA PHE A 223 9.57 -21.64 0.84
C PHE A 223 10.17 -23.06 0.80
N GLY A 224 11.21 -23.28 -0.01
CA GLY A 224 11.84 -24.60 -0.21
C GLY A 224 12.69 -25.09 0.96
N GLU A 225 12.83 -24.29 2.02
CA GLU A 225 13.58 -24.69 3.20
C GLU A 225 12.80 -25.66 4.10
N VAL A 226 11.48 -25.71 4.04
CA VAL A 226 10.67 -26.69 4.78
C VAL A 226 9.96 -27.66 3.82
N SER A 227 9.63 -28.84 4.34
CA SER A 227 8.87 -29.83 3.58
C SER A 227 7.55 -29.27 3.07
N LYS A 228 7.10 -29.81 1.94
CA LYS A 228 5.77 -29.54 1.38
C LYS A 228 4.69 -29.55 2.46
N ASN A 229 3.70 -28.68 2.31
CA ASN A 229 2.56 -28.55 3.20
C ASN A 229 2.85 -28.05 4.63
N HIS A 230 4.08 -27.61 4.94
CA HIS A 230 4.44 -27.06 6.24
C HIS A 230 4.22 -25.55 6.33
N PHE A 231 3.87 -25.08 7.54
CA PHE A 231 3.75 -23.68 7.88
C PHE A 231 5.13 -23.04 8.04
N CYS A 232 5.35 -21.91 7.36
CA CYS A 232 6.57 -21.16 7.43
C CYS A 232 6.31 -19.66 7.57
N ILE A 233 7.29 -18.95 8.08
CA ILE A 233 7.32 -17.48 8.20
C ILE A 233 8.66 -16.97 7.71
N MET A 234 8.66 -15.85 7.00
CA MET A 234 9.86 -15.25 6.42
C MET A 234 9.69 -13.75 6.27
N LYS A 235 10.81 -13.08 5.98
CA LYS A 235 10.81 -11.70 5.50
C LYS A 235 10.33 -11.68 4.07
N ASP A 236 9.44 -10.75 3.73
CA ASP A 236 9.03 -10.55 2.35
C ASP A 236 10.07 -9.76 1.54
N ASP A 237 9.83 -9.59 0.25
CA ASP A 237 10.74 -8.85 -0.65
C ASP A 237 10.73 -7.32 -0.41
N TYR A 238 10.00 -6.85 0.60
CA TYR A 238 9.82 -5.43 0.87
C TYR A 238 10.27 -5.10 2.30
N THR A 239 9.33 -4.86 3.22
CA THR A 239 9.61 -4.37 4.57
C THR A 239 8.84 -5.12 5.66
N ARG A 240 8.08 -6.17 5.29
CA ARG A 240 7.13 -6.86 6.17
C ARG A 240 7.50 -8.33 6.37
N ILE A 241 6.71 -8.98 7.21
CA ILE A 241 6.78 -10.42 7.49
C ILE A 241 5.60 -11.12 6.81
N GLU A 242 5.90 -12.24 6.18
CA GLU A 242 4.97 -13.09 5.45
C GLU A 242 4.93 -14.49 6.07
N ALA A 243 3.72 -15.05 6.21
CA ALA A 243 3.53 -16.45 6.53
C ALA A 243 2.84 -17.19 5.37
N ALA A 244 3.30 -18.42 5.14
CA ALA A 244 2.88 -19.25 4.02
C ALA A 244 2.79 -20.72 4.42
N VAL A 245 2.20 -21.51 3.52
CA VAL A 245 2.30 -22.97 3.53
C VAL A 245 3.04 -23.40 2.27
N THR A 246 4.18 -24.05 2.40
CA THR A 246 5.00 -24.47 1.25
C THR A 246 4.20 -25.36 0.31
N GLU A 247 4.12 -24.98 -0.97
CA GLU A 247 3.28 -25.63 -2.01
C GLU A 247 1.83 -25.88 -1.55
N GLY A 248 1.30 -24.97 -0.73
CA GLY A 248 -0.07 -25.03 -0.24
C GLY A 248 -0.66 -23.64 -0.12
N ASN A 249 -1.74 -23.54 0.64
CA ASN A 249 -2.45 -22.28 0.84
C ASN A 249 -2.65 -22.07 2.34
N PHE A 250 -2.04 -21.02 2.88
CA PHE A 250 -2.11 -20.73 4.32
C PHE A 250 -3.55 -20.48 4.76
N LEU A 251 -4.30 -19.67 4.01
CA LEU A 251 -5.70 -19.33 4.32
C LEU A 251 -6.63 -20.55 4.35
N LYS A 252 -6.35 -21.62 3.59
CA LYS A 252 -7.14 -22.86 3.67
C LYS A 252 -6.92 -23.62 4.98
N LYS A 253 -5.69 -23.61 5.52
CA LYS A 253 -5.33 -24.35 6.74
C LYS A 253 -5.55 -23.54 8.01
N PHE A 254 -5.31 -22.24 7.95
CA PHE A 254 -5.51 -21.30 9.06
C PHE A 254 -6.27 -20.07 8.53
N PRO A 255 -7.61 -20.17 8.38
CA PRO A 255 -8.40 -19.11 7.78
C PRO A 255 -8.30 -17.83 8.60
N VAL A 256 -7.87 -16.75 7.95
CA VAL A 256 -7.81 -15.40 8.53
C VAL A 256 -8.37 -14.33 7.59
N LYS A 257 -8.81 -13.20 8.16
CA LYS A 257 -9.30 -12.04 7.40
C LYS A 257 -8.32 -10.87 7.47
N LEU A 258 -8.41 -9.95 6.50
CA LEU A 258 -7.69 -8.68 6.58
C LEU A 258 -8.19 -7.88 7.79
N GLY A 259 -7.26 -7.23 8.50
CA GLY A 259 -7.49 -6.55 9.77
C GLY A 259 -7.61 -7.49 10.98
N GLU A 260 -7.56 -8.81 10.79
CA GLU A 260 -7.70 -9.75 11.91
C GLU A 260 -6.48 -9.74 12.82
N LYS A 261 -6.73 -9.62 14.12
CA LYS A 261 -5.70 -9.61 15.15
C LYS A 261 -5.15 -11.00 15.40
N VAL A 262 -3.82 -11.09 15.48
CA VAL A 262 -3.07 -12.30 15.78
C VAL A 262 -1.95 -11.97 16.77
N ILE A 263 -1.40 -12.99 17.43
CA ILE A 263 -0.29 -12.82 18.36
C ILE A 263 0.81 -13.81 18.01
N PHE A 264 2.01 -13.31 17.81
CA PHE A 264 3.22 -14.12 17.72
C PHE A 264 3.84 -14.26 19.11
N LYS A 265 4.25 -15.47 19.48
CA LYS A 265 5.01 -15.75 20.72
C LYS A 265 6.21 -16.64 20.39
N LYS A 266 7.36 -16.34 21.00
CA LYS A 266 8.50 -17.27 20.95
C LYS A 266 8.07 -18.62 21.51
N SER A 267 8.45 -19.69 20.81
CA SER A 267 8.35 -21.05 21.34
C SER A 267 9.35 -21.27 22.46
#